data_AF-A0A2V5KWC7-F1
#
_entry.id   AF-A0A2V5KWC7-F1
#
_cell.length_a   1.000
_cell.length_b   1.000
_cell.length_c   1.000
_cell.angle_alpha   90.00
_cell.angle_beta   90.00
_cell.angle_gamma   90.00
#
_symmetry.space_group_name_H-M   'P 1'
#
loop_
_entity.id
_entity.type
_entity.pdbx_description
1 polymer ?
#
loop_
_entity_poly.entity_id
_entity_poly.type
_entity_poly.pdbx_seq_one_letter_code
_entity_poly.pdbx_strand_id
1 'polypeptide(L)'
;MIRLVNLVVLTLFTGVFAAAGAGETGHLSAEQLAKAVRSDSISIPTPGELFAALGKTGKTNWAGQYRGPIPVTYSNRAQIALNLGGLIADGFIAVEAKDGQQVKNIGSDIIKLAKALGVSEKLLGRGNSINEFADQNEWDTLQEELEATQNEVKSSMQSHADQDLVILVTLGGWIRGTQVVTTAIVKDYNEGSARVLRQPALVHFMQSKINEVSPELRGEALVKDVSQQLGEIEKLVSFPPGKAPTVDEVRKINTAVGKMMTEIESKELPK
;
A
#
# COMPACT_ATOMS: atom_id res chain seq x y z
N MET A 1 68.29 -13.74 0.24
CA MET A 1 67.10 -13.00 0.74
C MET A 1 66.88 -11.84 -0.23
N ILE A 2 65.79 -11.61 -0.97
CA ILE A 2 64.40 -12.09 -1.01
C ILE A 2 63.93 -11.88 -2.48
N ARG A 3 63.68 -12.98 -3.21
CA ARG A 3 62.46 -13.40 -3.94
C ARG A 3 61.82 -12.46 -4.97
N LEU A 4 61.86 -12.97 -6.22
CA LEU A 4 61.23 -12.54 -7.46
C LEU A 4 59.72 -12.31 -7.35
N VAL A 5 59.27 -11.23 -8.00
CA VAL A 5 57.89 -10.99 -8.41
C VAL A 5 57.70 -11.64 -9.78
N ASN A 6 56.80 -12.63 -9.87
CA ASN A 6 56.40 -13.24 -11.14
C ASN A 6 55.41 -12.32 -11.87
N LEU A 7 55.89 -11.78 -12.98
CA LEU A 7 55.13 -11.15 -14.05
C LEU A 7 54.53 -12.27 -14.92
N VAL A 8 53.21 -12.43 -14.95
CA VAL A 8 52.55 -13.30 -15.94
C VAL A 8 52.07 -12.41 -17.09
N VAL A 9 52.81 -12.52 -18.19
CA VAL A 9 52.41 -12.12 -19.53
C VAL A 9 51.33 -13.08 -20.02
N LEU A 10 50.21 -12.57 -20.53
CA LEU A 10 49.38 -13.34 -21.46
C LEU A 10 48.93 -12.44 -22.63
N THR A 11 49.75 -12.52 -23.67
CA THR A 11 49.49 -12.41 -25.11
C THR A 11 48.12 -11.92 -25.59
N LEU A 12 48.18 -10.82 -26.36
CA LEU A 12 47.21 -10.40 -27.37
C LEU A 12 46.87 -11.54 -28.35
N PHE A 13 45.58 -11.80 -28.56
CA PHE A 13 45.06 -12.26 -29.84
C PHE A 13 44.18 -11.17 -30.43
N THR A 14 44.73 -10.46 -31.41
CA THR A 14 44.03 -9.60 -32.34
C THR A 14 43.12 -10.45 -33.23
N GLY A 15 41.81 -10.35 -33.04
CA GLY A 15 40.79 -10.89 -33.94
C GLY A 15 39.91 -9.75 -34.47
N VAL A 16 40.27 -9.27 -35.67
CA VAL A 16 39.49 -8.53 -36.67
C VAL A 16 38.12 -7.98 -36.22
N PHE A 17 38.03 -6.66 -36.03
CA PHE A 17 36.76 -5.93 -36.15
C PHE A 17 36.35 -5.90 -37.62
N ALA A 18 35.36 -6.71 -37.99
CA ALA A 18 34.59 -6.52 -39.20
C ALA A 18 33.28 -5.80 -38.82
N ALA A 19 33.18 -4.53 -39.19
CA ALA A 19 31.92 -3.80 -39.19
C ALA A 19 31.07 -4.27 -40.39
N ALA A 20 29.92 -4.88 -40.13
CA ALA A 20 28.81 -4.97 -41.07
C ALA A 20 27.51 -5.31 -40.32
N GLY A 21 26.46 -4.51 -40.50
CA GLY A 21 25.08 -4.87 -40.14
C GLY A 21 24.41 -3.93 -39.15
N ALA A 22 23.87 -2.82 -39.66
CA ALA A 22 22.80 -2.11 -38.99
C ALA A 22 21.49 -2.92 -39.07
N GLY A 23 20.75 -2.97 -37.96
CA GLY A 23 19.29 -3.06 -37.97
C GLY A 23 18.66 -4.45 -37.92
N GLU A 24 18.54 -5.02 -36.71
CA GLU A 24 17.31 -5.72 -36.29
C GLU A 24 17.08 -5.37 -34.82
N THR A 25 16.01 -4.62 -34.54
CA THR A 25 15.47 -4.48 -33.18
C THR A 25 15.02 -5.86 -32.72
N GLY A 26 15.81 -6.49 -31.85
CA GLY A 26 15.56 -7.84 -31.33
C GLY A 26 14.26 -7.90 -30.53
N HIS A 27 13.16 -8.23 -31.20
CA HIS A 27 11.92 -8.60 -30.53
C HIS A 27 12.09 -10.00 -29.94
N LEU A 28 11.74 -10.16 -28.65
CA LEU A 28 11.72 -11.46 -28.00
C LEU A 28 10.69 -12.36 -28.68
N SER A 29 11.06 -13.61 -28.98
CA SER A 29 10.11 -14.62 -29.47
C SER A 29 9.04 -14.94 -28.42
N ALA A 30 7.89 -15.48 -28.86
CA ALA A 30 6.81 -15.88 -27.94
C ALA A 30 7.27 -16.89 -26.87
N GLU A 31 8.22 -17.76 -27.22
CA GLU A 31 8.81 -18.72 -26.28
C GLU A 31 9.76 -18.05 -25.27
N GLN A 32 10.52 -17.04 -25.71
CA GLN A 32 11.36 -16.23 -24.82
C GLN A 32 10.52 -15.34 -23.89
N LEU A 33 9.37 -14.83 -24.36
CA LEU A 33 8.40 -14.13 -23.52
C LEU A 33 7.72 -15.06 -22.50
N ALA A 34 7.45 -16.31 -22.89
CA ALA A 34 6.87 -17.32 -22.00
C ALA A 34 7.85 -17.81 -20.91
N LYS A 35 9.16 -17.81 -21.21
CA LYS A 35 10.24 -18.18 -20.28
C LYS A 35 10.91 -16.98 -19.60
N ALA A 36 10.53 -15.75 -19.97
CA ALA A 36 11.05 -14.56 -19.35
C ALA A 36 10.64 -14.53 -17.87
N VAL A 37 11.64 -14.46 -16.99
CA VAL A 37 11.40 -14.15 -15.59
C VAL A 37 10.86 -12.73 -15.55
N ARG A 38 9.54 -12.59 -15.40
CA ARG A 38 8.95 -11.31 -15.01
C ARG A 38 9.40 -11.03 -13.58
N SER A 39 10.47 -10.25 -13.43
CA SER A 39 10.76 -9.59 -12.17
C SER A 39 9.80 -8.41 -12.00
N ASP A 40 8.50 -8.67 -12.10
CA ASP A 40 7.49 -7.73 -11.63
C ASP A 40 7.53 -7.87 -10.11
N SER A 41 8.38 -7.09 -9.45
CA SER A 41 8.33 -6.97 -8.01
C SER A 41 6.96 -6.41 -7.66
N ILE A 42 6.04 -7.28 -7.25
CA ILE A 42 4.70 -6.88 -6.82
C ILE A 42 4.89 -5.96 -5.62
N SER A 43 4.51 -4.69 -5.77
CA SER A 43 4.46 -3.72 -4.68
C SER A 43 3.01 -3.59 -4.22
N ILE A 44 2.81 -3.39 -2.91
CA ILE A 44 1.49 -3.05 -2.39
C ILE A 44 1.28 -1.56 -2.63
N PRO A 45 0.23 -1.17 -3.37
CA PRO A 45 0.01 0.22 -3.70
C PRO A 45 -0.33 1.03 -2.45
N THR A 46 0.06 2.30 -2.44
CA THR A 46 -0.39 3.25 -1.43
C THR A 46 -1.87 3.58 -1.61
N PRO A 47 -2.55 4.11 -0.58
CA PRO A 47 -3.90 4.62 -0.75
C PRO A 47 -4.00 5.68 -1.85
N GLY A 48 -3.03 6.60 -1.94
CA GLY A 48 -2.95 7.61 -3.00
C GLY A 48 -2.88 6.98 -4.40
N GLU A 49 -2.09 5.93 -4.59
CA GLU A 49 -2.00 5.21 -5.88
C GLU A 49 -3.33 4.51 -6.23
N LEU A 50 -3.99 3.89 -5.25
CA LEU A 50 -5.32 3.28 -5.44
C LEU A 50 -6.37 4.32 -5.83
N PHE A 51 -6.36 5.49 -5.18
CA PHE A 51 -7.32 6.56 -5.43
C PHE A 51 -7.07 7.26 -6.76
N ALA A 52 -5.81 7.49 -7.14
CA ALA A 52 -5.45 7.99 -8.46
C ALA A 52 -5.88 7.03 -9.57
N ALA A 53 -5.79 5.72 -9.34
CA ALA A 53 -6.31 4.71 -10.28
C ALA A 53 -7.83 4.77 -10.42
N LEU A 54 -8.56 5.01 -9.32
CA LEU A 54 -10.01 5.20 -9.33
C LEU A 54 -10.44 6.53 -9.98
N GLY A 55 -9.72 7.63 -9.74
CA GLY A 55 -10.03 8.94 -10.32
C GLY A 55 -9.98 8.96 -11.85
N LYS A 56 -9.20 8.06 -12.45
CA LYS A 56 -9.15 7.87 -13.92
C LYS A 56 -10.45 7.31 -14.50
N THR A 57 -11.33 6.72 -13.66
CA THR A 57 -12.52 6.01 -14.13
C THR A 57 -13.84 6.76 -13.86
N GLY A 58 -13.81 7.88 -13.13
CA GLY A 58 -15.01 8.71 -12.89
C GLY A 58 -14.84 9.77 -11.80
N LYS A 59 -15.90 10.56 -11.55
CA LYS A 59 -15.93 11.55 -10.46
C LYS A 59 -16.35 10.89 -9.15
N THR A 60 -15.41 10.67 -8.25
CA THR A 60 -15.67 10.12 -6.90
C THR A 60 -16.17 11.22 -5.96
N ASN A 61 -17.27 10.98 -5.24
CA ASN A 61 -17.67 11.83 -4.12
C ASN A 61 -16.80 11.48 -2.89
N TRP A 62 -15.65 12.15 -2.76
CA TRP A 62 -14.66 11.92 -1.72
C TRP A 62 -15.14 12.29 -0.32
N ALA A 63 -15.83 13.42 -0.16
CA ALA A 63 -16.43 13.81 1.13
C ALA A 63 -17.45 12.78 1.64
N GLY A 64 -18.17 12.12 0.72
CA GLY A 64 -19.07 11.01 1.02
C GLY A 64 -18.39 9.69 1.41
N GLN A 65 -17.06 9.65 1.51
CA GLN A 65 -16.26 8.49 1.94
C GLN A 65 -15.68 8.65 3.35
N TYR A 66 -15.89 9.80 4.01
CA TYR A 66 -15.49 9.97 5.39
C TYR A 66 -16.18 8.95 6.30
N ARG A 67 -15.44 8.50 7.31
CA ARG A 67 -15.96 7.72 8.44
C ARG A 67 -16.00 8.59 9.69
N GLY A 68 -16.71 8.12 10.71
CA GLY A 68 -16.70 8.77 12.02
C GLY A 68 -15.30 8.73 12.66
N PRO A 69 -15.03 9.56 13.68
CA PRO A 69 -13.79 9.51 14.43
C PRO A 69 -13.55 8.12 15.04
N ILE A 70 -12.33 7.62 14.92
CA ILE A 70 -11.92 6.35 15.53
C ILE A 70 -11.18 6.60 16.85
N PRO A 71 -11.12 5.61 17.76
CA PRO A 71 -10.23 5.70 18.90
C PRO A 71 -8.76 5.89 18.45
N VAL A 72 -8.00 6.63 19.24
CA VAL A 72 -6.55 6.85 19.04
C VAL A 72 -5.72 6.35 20.23
N THR A 73 -6.34 5.54 21.07
CA THR A 73 -5.76 4.94 22.26
C THR A 73 -6.05 3.44 22.24
N TYR A 74 -5.05 2.66 21.89
CA TYR A 74 -5.10 1.20 21.89
C TYR A 74 -3.92 0.65 22.69
N SER A 75 -4.10 -0.51 23.30
CA SER A 75 -3.03 -1.21 24.02
C SER A 75 -2.21 -2.14 23.12
N ASN A 76 -2.78 -2.58 22.00
CA ASN A 76 -2.16 -3.54 21.08
C ASN A 76 -1.43 -2.83 19.93
N ARG A 77 -0.12 -3.04 19.80
CA ARG A 77 0.72 -2.41 18.75
C ARG A 77 0.30 -2.81 17.33
N ALA A 78 -0.15 -4.05 17.12
CA ALA A 78 -0.64 -4.52 15.82
C ALA A 78 -1.89 -3.73 15.39
N GLN A 79 -2.80 -3.51 16.34
CA GLN A 79 -4.00 -2.72 16.12
C GLN A 79 -3.68 -1.25 15.85
N ILE A 80 -2.71 -0.67 16.57
CA ILE A 80 -2.23 0.69 16.31
C ILE A 80 -1.69 0.80 14.88
N ALA A 81 -0.87 -0.17 14.44
CA ALA A 81 -0.31 -0.19 13.10
C ALA A 81 -1.38 -0.28 12.00
N LEU A 82 -2.35 -1.19 12.13
CA LEU A 82 -3.47 -1.31 11.19
C LEU A 82 -4.29 -0.01 11.11
N ASN A 83 -4.63 0.59 12.26
CA ASN A 83 -5.37 1.85 12.30
C ASN A 83 -4.57 3.03 11.74
N LEU A 84 -3.25 3.09 11.98
CA LEU A 84 -2.38 4.12 11.42
C LEU A 84 -2.40 4.08 9.88
N GLY A 85 -2.31 2.88 9.30
CA GLY A 85 -2.50 2.69 7.85
C GLY A 85 -3.84 3.22 7.35
N GLY A 86 -4.93 2.87 8.05
CA GLY A 86 -6.27 3.35 7.72
C GLY A 86 -6.41 4.87 7.81
N LEU A 87 -5.83 5.51 8.81
CA LEU A 87 -5.83 6.98 8.94
C LEU A 87 -5.01 7.66 7.83
N ILE A 88 -3.89 7.07 7.39
CA ILE A 88 -3.15 7.58 6.23
C ILE A 88 -4.04 7.56 4.99
N ALA A 89 -4.79 6.48 4.78
CA ALA A 89 -5.77 6.43 3.70
C ALA A 89 -6.86 7.51 3.83
N ASP A 90 -7.39 7.75 5.03
CA ASP A 90 -8.33 8.86 5.26
C ASP A 90 -7.71 10.23 4.96
N GLY A 91 -6.42 10.41 5.25
CA GLY A 91 -5.68 11.63 4.91
C GLY A 91 -5.75 11.91 3.41
N PHE A 92 -5.46 10.91 2.57
CA PHE A 92 -5.61 11.04 1.12
C PHE A 92 -7.06 11.34 0.70
N ILE A 93 -8.07 10.73 1.34
CA ILE A 93 -9.49 11.07 1.06
C ILE A 93 -9.77 12.55 1.36
N ALA A 94 -9.22 13.09 2.45
CA ALA A 94 -9.40 14.49 2.81
C ALA A 94 -8.73 15.45 1.82
N VAL A 95 -7.54 15.10 1.29
CA VAL A 95 -6.86 15.86 0.22
C VAL A 95 -7.69 15.84 -1.07
N GLU A 96 -8.15 14.65 -1.47
CA GLU A 96 -8.98 14.46 -2.66
C GLU A 96 -10.32 15.21 -2.57
N ALA A 97 -10.87 15.32 -1.36
CA ALA A 97 -12.05 16.11 -1.07
C ALA A 97 -11.78 17.62 -0.93
N LYS A 98 -10.51 18.04 -0.91
CA LYS A 98 -10.07 19.43 -0.69
C LYS A 98 -10.60 20.01 0.62
N ASP A 99 -10.61 19.21 1.68
CA ASP A 99 -11.10 19.60 3.01
C ASP A 99 -9.91 19.78 3.97
N GLY A 100 -9.43 21.01 4.07
CA GLY A 100 -8.28 21.34 4.92
C GLY A 100 -8.53 21.07 6.41
N GLN A 101 -9.76 21.20 6.89
CA GLN A 101 -10.07 20.91 8.30
C GLN A 101 -10.00 19.41 8.58
N GLN A 102 -10.50 18.57 7.67
CA GLN A 102 -10.38 17.12 7.81
C GLN A 102 -8.93 16.65 7.70
N VAL A 103 -8.14 17.23 6.80
CA VAL A 103 -6.70 16.97 6.70
C VAL A 103 -6.02 17.20 8.06
N LYS A 104 -6.28 18.34 8.70
CA LYS A 104 -5.72 18.69 10.01
C LYS A 104 -6.17 17.74 11.13
N ASN A 105 -7.47 17.39 11.15
CA ASN A 105 -8.02 16.46 12.13
C ASN A 105 -7.35 15.09 12.02
N ILE A 106 -7.27 14.55 10.81
CA ILE A 106 -6.67 13.23 10.52
C ILE A 106 -5.17 13.27 10.78
N GLY A 107 -4.46 14.34 10.38
CA GLY A 107 -3.04 14.53 10.66
C GLY A 107 -2.73 14.48 12.16
N SER A 108 -3.59 15.09 12.99
CA SER A 108 -3.47 14.99 14.45
C SER A 108 -3.56 13.55 14.95
N ASP A 109 -4.50 12.77 14.42
CA ASP A 109 -4.70 11.37 14.83
C ASP A 109 -3.58 10.44 14.33
N ILE A 110 -3.06 10.68 13.12
CA ILE A 110 -1.84 10.02 12.59
C ILE A 110 -0.67 10.23 13.55
N ILE A 111 -0.43 11.47 13.99
CA ILE A 111 0.66 11.79 14.92
C ILE A 111 0.48 11.07 16.25
N LYS A 112 -0.74 10.97 16.79
CA LYS A 112 -1.01 10.26 18.05
C LYS A 112 -0.67 8.78 17.94
N LEU A 113 -1.14 8.10 16.89
CA LEU A 113 -0.86 6.67 16.69
C LEU A 113 0.62 6.41 16.39
N ALA A 114 1.26 7.24 15.56
CA ALA A 114 2.66 7.10 15.23
C ALA A 114 3.56 7.28 16.48
N LYS A 115 3.24 8.23 17.37
CA LYS A 115 3.91 8.38 18.67
C LYS A 115 3.76 7.13 19.54
N ALA A 116 2.58 6.51 19.56
CA ALA A 116 2.34 5.28 20.32
C ALA A 116 3.17 4.09 19.80
N LEU A 117 3.58 4.13 18.52
CA LEU A 117 4.52 3.17 17.93
C LEU A 117 5.99 3.53 18.15
N GLY A 118 6.30 4.70 18.72
CA GLY A 118 7.67 5.17 18.96
C GLY A 118 8.23 6.06 17.83
N VAL A 119 7.44 6.39 16.81
CA VAL A 119 7.85 7.26 15.70
C VAL A 119 7.55 8.71 16.08
N SER A 120 8.55 9.52 16.46
CA SER A 120 8.28 10.84 17.05
C SER A 120 9.04 12.03 16.46
N GLU A 121 10.37 11.99 16.35
CA GLU A 121 11.12 13.24 16.08
C GLU A 121 10.89 13.84 14.69
N LYS A 122 10.89 13.02 13.64
CA LYS A 122 10.77 13.52 12.25
C LYS A 122 9.34 13.78 11.80
N LEU A 123 8.35 13.15 12.44
CA LEU A 123 6.93 13.32 12.07
C LEU A 123 6.32 14.64 12.55
N LEU A 124 6.84 15.21 13.64
CA LEU A 124 6.34 16.49 14.16
C LEU A 124 6.56 17.64 13.17
N GLY A 125 7.68 17.64 12.44
CA GLY A 125 7.96 18.63 11.40
C GLY A 125 6.97 18.54 10.24
N ARG A 126 6.67 17.32 9.79
CA ARG A 126 5.73 17.08 8.68
C ARG A 126 4.29 17.47 9.00
N GLY A 127 3.85 17.26 10.25
CA GLY A 127 2.53 17.69 10.70
C GLY A 127 2.29 19.20 10.57
N ASN A 128 3.33 20.01 10.77
CA ASN A 128 3.23 21.46 10.58
C ASN A 128 3.10 21.82 9.09
N SER A 129 3.91 21.19 8.22
CA SER A 129 3.82 21.38 6.77
C SER A 129 2.44 21.00 6.21
N ILE A 130 1.88 19.88 6.66
CA ILE A 130 0.51 19.44 6.29
C ILE A 130 -0.52 20.52 6.63
N ASN A 131 -0.42 21.11 7.83
CA ASN A 131 -1.36 22.16 8.25
C ASN A 131 -1.21 23.43 7.41
N GLU A 132 0.03 23.82 7.11
CA GLU A 132 0.35 25.00 6.30
C GLU A 132 -0.17 24.85 4.86
N PHE A 133 0.15 23.74 4.19
CA PHE A 133 -0.33 23.47 2.83
C PHE A 133 -1.85 23.36 2.77
N ALA A 134 -2.49 22.80 3.80
CA ALA A 134 -3.94 22.76 3.91
C ALA A 134 -4.57 24.16 4.04
N ASP A 135 -3.96 25.08 4.80
CA ASP A 135 -4.42 26.47 4.92
C ASP A 135 -4.25 27.26 3.61
N GLN A 136 -3.20 26.94 2.85
CA GLN A 136 -2.88 27.60 1.58
C GLN A 136 -3.59 26.96 0.38
N ASN A 137 -4.35 25.86 0.58
CA ASN A 137 -5.02 25.08 -0.46
C ASN A 137 -4.04 24.49 -1.51
N GLU A 138 -2.83 24.14 -1.09
CA GLU A 138 -1.78 23.54 -1.94
C GLU A 138 -1.96 22.02 -2.04
N TRP A 139 -3.03 21.58 -2.71
CA TRP A 139 -3.48 20.18 -2.70
C TRP A 139 -2.47 19.18 -3.29
N ASP A 140 -1.80 19.53 -4.39
CA ASP A 140 -0.82 18.66 -5.03
C ASP A 140 0.39 18.46 -4.10
N THR A 141 0.88 19.55 -3.49
CA THR A 141 1.96 19.53 -2.49
C THR A 141 1.55 18.77 -1.23
N LEU A 142 0.29 18.92 -0.80
CA LEU A 142 -0.25 18.18 0.34
C LEU A 142 -0.29 16.66 0.08
N GLN A 143 -0.58 16.24 -1.15
CA GLN A 143 -0.52 14.84 -1.55
C GLN A 143 0.92 14.31 -1.46
N GLU A 144 1.89 15.04 -1.99
CA GLU A 144 3.31 14.69 -1.89
C GLU A 144 3.79 14.62 -0.42
N GLU A 145 3.36 15.56 0.42
CA GLU A 145 3.74 15.57 1.84
C GLU A 145 3.10 14.40 2.62
N LEU A 146 1.90 13.95 2.26
CA LEU A 146 1.29 12.74 2.82
C LEU A 146 2.03 11.47 2.41
N GLU A 147 2.44 11.36 1.14
CA GLU A 147 3.27 10.25 0.68
C GLU A 147 4.62 10.21 1.41
N ALA A 148 5.25 11.38 1.56
CA ALA A 148 6.50 11.52 2.31
C ALA A 148 6.32 11.18 3.80
N THR A 149 5.19 11.57 4.40
CA THR A 149 4.81 11.21 5.78
C THR A 149 4.66 9.71 5.94
N GLN A 150 3.94 9.05 5.02
CA GLN A 150 3.80 7.59 5.01
C GLN A 150 5.18 6.93 4.92
N ASN A 151 6.05 7.39 4.03
CA ASN A 151 7.39 6.82 3.85
C ASN A 151 8.28 7.03 5.08
N GLU A 152 8.18 8.18 5.75
CA GLU A 152 8.88 8.44 7.01
C GLU A 152 8.39 7.52 8.14
N VAL A 153 7.06 7.33 8.27
CA VAL A 153 6.49 6.34 9.21
C VAL A 153 7.11 4.96 8.96
N LYS A 154 7.07 4.49 7.71
CA LYS A 154 7.61 3.17 7.34
C LYS A 154 9.11 3.07 7.60
N SER A 155 9.89 4.09 7.23
CA SER A 155 11.34 4.10 7.41
C SER A 155 11.75 4.17 8.88
N SER A 156 11.07 4.97 9.70
CA SER A 156 11.36 5.04 11.13
C SER A 156 10.99 3.76 11.88
N MET A 157 10.06 2.96 11.36
CA MET A 157 9.72 1.65 11.91
C MET A 157 10.67 0.53 11.42
N GLN A 158 11.50 0.78 10.40
CA GLN A 158 12.49 -0.19 9.90
C GLN A 158 13.71 -0.34 10.83
N SER A 159 13.86 0.49 11.87
CA SER A 159 14.95 0.37 12.83
C SER A 159 14.66 -0.64 13.95
N HIS A 160 14.97 -1.93 13.73
CA HIS A 160 14.75 -3.09 14.65
C HIS A 160 13.28 -3.28 15.13
N ALA A 161 12.94 -4.47 15.67
CA ALA A 161 11.70 -4.95 16.33
C ALA A 161 10.29 -4.62 15.73
N ASP A 162 10.10 -3.46 15.11
CA ASP A 162 8.86 -2.94 14.54
C ASP A 162 8.80 -3.04 13.01
N GLN A 163 9.79 -3.66 12.37
CA GLN A 163 9.80 -3.89 10.93
C GLN A 163 8.54 -4.64 10.48
N ASP A 164 8.05 -5.57 11.30
CA ASP A 164 6.83 -6.32 11.05
C ASP A 164 5.57 -5.45 11.10
N LEU A 165 5.57 -4.39 11.92
CA LEU A 165 4.44 -3.47 12.01
C LEU A 165 4.30 -2.62 10.75
N VAL A 166 5.36 -2.41 9.97
CA VAL A 166 5.28 -1.74 8.65
C VAL A 166 4.36 -2.49 7.68
N ILE A 167 4.37 -3.83 7.75
CA ILE A 167 3.48 -4.67 6.95
C ILE A 167 2.03 -4.42 7.37
N LEU A 168 1.75 -4.31 8.66
CA LEU A 168 0.42 -4.01 9.19
C LEU A 168 -0.05 -2.59 8.85
N VAL A 169 0.82 -1.57 8.91
CA VAL A 169 0.49 -0.21 8.45
C VAL A 169 0.12 -0.22 6.96
N THR A 170 0.91 -0.90 6.14
CA THR A 170 0.65 -1.00 4.70
C THR A 170 -0.68 -1.72 4.44
N LEU A 171 -0.94 -2.80 5.16
CA LEU A 171 -2.18 -3.56 5.06
C LEU A 171 -3.41 -2.76 5.49
N GLY A 172 -3.34 -2.05 6.62
CA GLY A 172 -4.44 -1.20 7.09
C GLY A 172 -4.83 -0.12 6.08
N GLY A 173 -3.83 0.50 5.45
CA GLY A 173 -4.05 1.47 4.37
C GLY A 173 -4.71 0.83 3.15
N TRP A 174 -4.27 -0.37 2.76
CA TRP A 174 -4.87 -1.10 1.64
C TRP A 174 -6.32 -1.55 1.91
N ILE A 175 -6.62 -2.07 3.12
CA ILE A 175 -7.98 -2.48 3.50
C ILE A 175 -8.91 -1.27 3.43
N ARG A 176 -8.50 -0.15 4.04
CA ARG A 176 -9.29 1.10 4.01
C ARG A 176 -9.44 1.64 2.58
N GLY A 177 -8.37 1.65 1.79
CA GLY A 177 -8.42 2.06 0.39
C GLY A 177 -9.38 1.20 -0.44
N THR A 178 -9.35 -0.12 -0.25
CA THR A 178 -10.24 -1.07 -0.92
C THR A 178 -11.70 -0.86 -0.50
N GLN A 179 -11.96 -0.55 0.78
CA GLN A 179 -13.30 -0.19 1.24
C GLN A 179 -13.83 1.04 0.51
N VAL A 180 -13.04 2.10 0.39
CA VAL A 180 -13.42 3.33 -0.34
C VAL A 180 -13.70 3.04 -1.81
N VAL A 181 -12.77 2.36 -2.48
CA VAL A 181 -12.87 2.03 -3.90
C VAL A 181 -14.14 1.21 -4.18
N THR A 182 -14.39 0.18 -3.37
CA THR A 182 -15.58 -0.67 -3.53
C THR A 182 -16.87 0.08 -3.19
N THR A 183 -16.88 0.97 -2.18
CA THR A 183 -18.05 1.84 -1.90
C THR A 183 -18.33 2.79 -3.07
N ALA A 184 -17.31 3.39 -3.66
CA ALA A 184 -17.46 4.26 -4.82
C ALA A 184 -18.04 3.49 -6.02
N ILE A 185 -17.51 2.30 -6.31
CA ILE A 185 -18.00 1.44 -7.41
C ILE A 185 -19.44 0.95 -7.14
N VAL A 186 -19.82 0.65 -5.90
CA VAL A 186 -21.22 0.26 -5.59
C VAL A 186 -22.20 1.41 -5.82
N LYS A 187 -21.80 2.65 -5.49
CA LYS A 187 -22.64 3.86 -5.67
C LYS A 187 -22.82 4.22 -7.15
N ASP A 188 -21.77 4.09 -7.96
CA ASP A 188 -21.79 4.42 -9.39
C ASP A 188 -21.11 3.32 -10.21
N TYR A 189 -21.82 2.20 -10.37
CA TYR A 189 -21.25 1.00 -10.95
C TYR A 189 -20.92 1.19 -12.43
N ASN A 190 -19.66 0.92 -12.77
CA ASN A 190 -19.21 0.78 -14.13
C ASN A 190 -18.19 -0.36 -14.24
N GLU A 191 -18.29 -1.16 -15.30
CA GLU A 191 -17.44 -2.35 -15.48
C GLU A 191 -15.94 -2.00 -15.53
N GLY A 192 -15.58 -0.84 -16.11
CA GLY A 192 -14.19 -0.40 -16.21
C GLY A 192 -13.54 -0.24 -14.84
N SER A 193 -14.20 0.46 -13.93
CA SER A 193 -13.76 0.61 -12.53
C SER A 193 -13.81 -0.71 -11.78
N ALA A 194 -14.87 -1.51 -11.98
CA ALA A 194 -15.00 -2.79 -11.28
C ALA A 194 -13.88 -3.78 -11.63
N ARG A 195 -13.33 -3.72 -12.86
CA ARG A 195 -12.18 -4.55 -13.28
C ARG A 195 -10.91 -4.26 -12.49
N VAL A 196 -10.73 -3.05 -11.94
CA VAL A 196 -9.54 -2.71 -11.14
C VAL A 196 -9.49 -3.50 -9.83
N LEU A 197 -10.61 -4.08 -9.39
CA LEU A 197 -10.68 -4.93 -8.20
C LEU A 197 -10.04 -6.29 -8.41
N ARG A 198 -9.70 -6.68 -9.65
CA ARG A 198 -9.12 -7.98 -9.98
C ARG A 198 -7.66 -8.10 -9.56
N GLN A 199 -7.39 -8.23 -8.26
CA GLN A 199 -6.02 -8.21 -7.73
C GLN A 199 -5.65 -9.45 -6.89
N PRO A 200 -5.89 -10.69 -7.36
CA PRO A 200 -5.62 -11.87 -6.55
C PRO A 200 -4.14 -12.05 -6.22
N ALA A 201 -3.24 -11.77 -7.17
CA ALA A 201 -1.80 -11.83 -6.94
C ALA A 201 -1.31 -10.82 -5.89
N LEU A 202 -1.94 -9.64 -5.81
CA LEU A 202 -1.63 -8.65 -4.78
C LEU A 202 -2.08 -9.13 -3.40
N VAL A 203 -3.31 -9.67 -3.30
CA VAL A 203 -3.82 -10.20 -2.02
C VAL A 203 -2.99 -11.39 -1.55
N HIS A 204 -2.60 -12.28 -2.47
CA HIS A 204 -1.67 -13.38 -2.19
C HIS A 204 -0.30 -12.87 -1.69
N PHE A 205 0.25 -11.84 -2.32
CA PHE A 205 1.49 -11.20 -1.89
C PHE A 205 1.36 -10.57 -0.49
N MET A 206 0.25 -9.90 -0.20
CA MET A 206 -0.02 -9.37 1.15
C MET A 206 -0.08 -10.49 2.20
N GLN A 207 -0.76 -11.60 1.89
CA GLN A 207 -0.75 -12.77 2.78
C GLN A 207 0.65 -13.33 2.98
N SER A 208 1.47 -13.42 1.93
CA SER A 208 2.85 -13.89 2.06
C SER A 208 3.66 -12.97 2.99
N LYS A 209 3.46 -11.65 2.90
CA LYS A 209 4.09 -10.69 3.82
C LYS A 209 3.60 -10.81 5.25
N ILE A 210 2.31 -11.05 5.47
CA ILE A 210 1.82 -11.35 6.81
C ILE A 210 2.44 -12.65 7.34
N ASN A 211 2.69 -13.66 6.49
CA ASN A 211 3.33 -14.89 6.92
C ASN A 211 4.83 -14.73 7.26
N GLU A 212 5.47 -13.69 6.74
CA GLU A 212 6.86 -13.33 7.02
C GLU A 212 7.04 -12.61 8.37
N VAL A 213 5.97 -12.05 8.97
CA VAL A 213 6.09 -11.40 10.29
C VAL A 213 6.35 -12.41 11.40
N SER A 214 6.91 -11.93 12.51
CA SER A 214 7.24 -12.71 13.70
C SER A 214 6.07 -13.59 14.18
N PRO A 215 6.34 -14.84 14.63
CA PRO A 215 5.32 -15.73 15.17
C PRO A 215 4.49 -15.11 16.29
N GLU A 216 5.10 -14.25 17.11
CA GLU A 216 4.43 -13.52 18.19
C GLU A 216 3.35 -12.59 17.63
N LEU A 217 3.71 -11.75 16.64
CA LEU A 217 2.76 -10.83 16.01
C LEU A 217 1.69 -11.58 15.20
N ARG A 218 2.05 -12.67 14.50
CA ARG A 218 1.06 -13.57 13.87
C ARG A 218 0.17 -14.28 14.88
N GLY A 219 0.64 -14.41 16.13
CA GLY A 219 -0.07 -15.02 17.24
C GLY A 219 -1.23 -14.19 17.74
N GLU A 220 -1.16 -12.87 17.59
CA GLU A 220 -2.17 -11.89 17.99
C GLU A 220 -3.53 -12.18 17.35
N ALA A 221 -4.59 -12.18 18.17
CA ALA A 221 -5.93 -12.56 17.73
C ALA A 221 -6.41 -11.73 16.52
N LEU A 222 -6.20 -10.40 16.59
CA LEU A 222 -6.55 -9.48 15.50
C LEU A 222 -5.77 -9.78 14.20
N VAL A 223 -4.48 -10.10 14.29
CA VAL A 223 -3.65 -10.37 13.10
C VAL A 223 -4.07 -11.68 12.43
N LYS A 224 -4.40 -12.72 13.23
CA LYS A 224 -4.95 -13.98 12.72
C LYS A 224 -6.26 -13.76 11.97
N ASP A 225 -7.18 -13.02 12.59
CA ASP A 225 -8.48 -12.75 12.00
C ASP A 225 -8.35 -11.95 10.70
N VAL A 226 -7.55 -10.88 10.70
CA VAL A 226 -7.23 -10.10 9.49
C VAL A 226 -6.60 -10.98 8.40
N SER A 227 -5.65 -11.85 8.76
CA SER A 227 -5.01 -12.79 7.81
C SER A 227 -6.02 -13.77 7.21
N GLN A 228 -6.92 -14.33 8.02
CA GLN A 228 -7.97 -15.22 7.56
C GLN A 228 -8.95 -14.50 6.62
N GLN A 229 -9.38 -13.29 6.97
CA GLN A 229 -10.31 -12.51 6.14
C GLN A 229 -9.70 -12.08 4.82
N LEU A 230 -8.39 -11.82 4.75
CA LEU A 230 -7.68 -11.63 3.49
C LEU A 230 -7.73 -12.85 2.58
N GLY A 231 -7.72 -14.07 3.15
CA GLY A 231 -7.95 -15.32 2.44
C GLY A 231 -9.30 -15.35 1.71
N GLU A 232 -10.34 -14.85 2.38
CA GLU A 232 -11.67 -14.75 1.78
C GLU A 232 -11.76 -13.62 0.73
N ILE A 233 -11.12 -12.48 0.98
CA ILE A 233 -11.04 -11.39 0.01
C ILE A 233 -10.32 -11.83 -1.27
N GLU A 234 -9.22 -12.59 -1.16
CA GLU A 234 -8.50 -13.12 -2.32
C GLU A 234 -9.44 -13.87 -3.27
N LYS A 235 -10.31 -14.73 -2.72
CA LYS A 235 -11.31 -15.47 -3.50
C LYS A 235 -12.30 -14.52 -4.18
N LEU A 236 -12.75 -13.47 -3.48
CA LEU A 236 -13.71 -12.50 -4.04
C LEU A 236 -13.10 -11.65 -5.16
N VAL A 237 -11.80 -11.35 -5.11
CA VAL A 237 -11.09 -10.62 -6.17
C VAL A 237 -10.53 -11.54 -7.28
N SER A 238 -10.72 -12.86 -7.14
CA SER A 238 -10.28 -13.89 -8.08
C SER A 238 -11.36 -14.21 -9.11
N PHE A 239 -11.60 -13.30 -10.05
CA PHE A 239 -12.50 -13.54 -11.19
C PHE A 239 -11.72 -13.67 -12.52
N PRO A 240 -12.31 -14.23 -13.60
CA PRO A 240 -11.59 -14.48 -14.85
C PRO A 240 -10.98 -13.20 -15.47
N PRO A 241 -9.80 -13.27 -16.10
CA PRO A 241 -9.23 -12.15 -16.84
C PRO A 241 -10.21 -11.60 -17.88
N GLY A 242 -10.24 -10.27 -18.04
CA GLY A 242 -11.12 -9.60 -19.00
C GLY A 242 -12.60 -9.50 -18.59
N LYS A 243 -13.01 -10.15 -17.49
CA LYS A 243 -14.36 -9.98 -16.93
C LYS A 243 -14.37 -8.95 -15.80
N ALA A 244 -15.49 -8.23 -15.67
CA ALA A 244 -15.77 -7.38 -14.53
C ALA A 244 -16.60 -8.17 -13.49
N PRO A 245 -16.43 -7.91 -12.18
CA PRO A 245 -17.33 -8.43 -11.17
C PRO A 245 -18.65 -7.67 -11.23
N THR A 246 -19.76 -8.35 -10.97
CA THR A 246 -21.10 -7.76 -10.82
C THR A 246 -21.16 -6.82 -9.61
N VAL A 247 -22.15 -5.91 -9.58
CA VAL A 247 -22.34 -5.01 -8.42
C VAL A 247 -22.53 -5.77 -7.10
N ASP A 248 -23.17 -6.94 -7.13
CA ASP A 248 -23.36 -7.79 -5.94
C ASP A 248 -22.04 -8.41 -5.46
N GLU A 249 -21.16 -8.81 -6.38
CA GLU A 249 -19.80 -9.27 -6.04
C GLU A 249 -18.96 -8.13 -5.47
N VAL A 250 -19.05 -6.91 -6.03
CA VAL A 250 -18.40 -5.74 -5.45
C VAL A 250 -18.93 -5.45 -4.04
N ARG A 251 -20.25 -5.57 -3.82
CA ARG A 251 -20.86 -5.39 -2.49
C ARG A 251 -20.37 -6.43 -1.49
N LYS A 252 -20.11 -7.68 -1.90
CA LYS A 252 -19.49 -8.70 -1.06
C LYS A 252 -18.08 -8.32 -0.64
N ILE A 253 -17.25 -7.83 -1.58
CA ILE A 253 -15.91 -7.33 -1.26
C ILE A 253 -16.02 -6.17 -0.26
N ASN A 254 -16.88 -5.18 -0.55
CA ASN A 254 -17.11 -4.02 0.32
C ASN A 254 -17.53 -4.42 1.74
N THR A 255 -18.42 -5.39 1.86
CA THR A 255 -18.88 -5.91 3.15
C THR A 255 -17.74 -6.59 3.90
N ALA A 256 -16.91 -7.39 3.21
CA ALA A 256 -15.77 -8.07 3.82
C ALA A 256 -14.75 -7.07 4.37
N VAL A 257 -14.29 -6.11 3.56
CA VAL A 257 -13.33 -5.09 4.04
C VAL A 257 -13.96 -4.15 5.08
N GLY A 258 -15.27 -3.86 5.00
CA GLY A 258 -15.97 -3.06 6.00
C GLY A 258 -16.08 -3.76 7.36
N LYS A 259 -16.27 -5.08 7.35
CA LYS A 259 -16.22 -5.90 8.57
C LYS A 259 -14.82 -5.84 9.20
N MET A 260 -13.77 -6.07 8.41
CA MET A 260 -12.38 -5.98 8.88
C MET A 260 -12.08 -4.61 9.50
N MET A 261 -12.50 -3.52 8.86
CA MET A 261 -12.31 -2.17 9.42
C MET A 261 -13.01 -2.01 10.77
N THR A 262 -14.24 -2.52 10.91
CA THR A 262 -14.98 -2.48 12.18
C THR A 262 -14.24 -3.21 13.30
N GLU A 263 -13.65 -4.37 13.01
CA GLU A 263 -12.86 -5.15 13.99
C GLU A 263 -11.53 -4.46 14.33
N ILE A 264 -10.85 -3.88 13.32
CA ILE A 264 -9.60 -3.13 13.51
C ILE A 264 -9.84 -1.91 14.41
N GLU A 265 -10.95 -1.19 14.23
CA GLU A 265 -11.28 0.04 14.97
C GLU A 265 -11.87 -0.21 16.36
N SER A 266 -12.30 -1.45 16.65
CA SER A 266 -12.94 -1.80 17.92
C SER A 266 -12.00 -1.61 19.11
N LYS A 267 -12.48 -1.02 20.20
CA LYS A 267 -11.74 -0.99 21.48
C LYS A 267 -11.68 -2.36 22.16
N GLU A 268 -12.63 -3.23 21.84
CA GLU A 268 -12.64 -4.61 22.32
C GLU A 268 -11.92 -5.46 21.28
N LEU A 269 -10.81 -6.08 21.66
CA LEU A 269 -10.13 -7.04 20.79
C LEU A 269 -11.10 -8.21 20.50
N PRO A 270 -11.08 -8.78 19.28
CA PRO A 270 -11.79 -10.01 18.98
C PRO A 270 -11.48 -11.06 20.06
N LYS A 271 -12.51 -11.68 20.62
CA LYS A 271 -12.39 -12.73 21.64
C LYS A 271 -11.91 -14.04 21.04
#